data_AF-A0A432Z6Y6-F1
#
_entry.id   AF-A0A432Z6Y6-F1
#
_cell.length_a   1.000
_cell.length_b   1.000
_cell.length_c   1.000
_cell.angle_alpha   90.00
_cell.angle_beta   90.00
_cell.angle_gamma   90.00
#
_symmetry.space_group_name_H-M   'P 1'
#
loop_
_entity.id
_entity.type
_entity.pdbx_description
1 polymer ?
#
loop_
_entity_poly.entity_id
_entity_poly.type
_entity_poly.pdbx_seq_one_letter_code
_entity_poly.pdbx_strand_id
1 'polypeptide(L)'
;MRKTDKKLEREIIRELTQLCEAAKFDHEGFIWLTHEVDYRQFPQSLKVTLVFNEGVSKDMLLTEFQALIPKVQSSLEPIIGEPLAAAQIEACREHTLQ
;
A
#
# COMPACT_ATOMS: atom_id res chain seq x y z
N MET A 1 -23.88 0.33 -6.85
CA MET A 1 -22.77 -0.65 -6.92
C MET A 1 -22.95 -1.49 -8.17
N ARG A 2 -22.08 -1.32 -9.16
CA ARG A 2 -22.03 -2.16 -10.36
C ARG A 2 -21.19 -3.40 -10.03
N LYS A 3 -21.41 -4.52 -10.72
CA LYS A 3 -20.72 -5.79 -10.43
C LYS A 3 -19.19 -5.71 -10.50
N THR A 4 -18.66 -4.70 -11.19
CA THR A 4 -17.23 -4.43 -11.36
C THR A 4 -16.56 -3.94 -10.09
N ASP A 5 -17.22 -3.08 -9.30
CA ASP A 5 -16.63 -2.47 -8.09
C ASP A 5 -16.28 -3.53 -7.04
N LYS A 6 -17.15 -4.52 -6.86
CA LYS A 6 -16.93 -5.65 -5.93
C LYS A 6 -15.79 -6.56 -6.36
N LYS A 7 -15.52 -6.68 -7.67
CA LYS A 7 -14.41 -7.50 -8.15
C LYS A 7 -13.10 -6.75 -7.92
N LEU A 8 -13.07 -5.47 -8.29
CA LEU A 8 -11.95 -4.56 -8.07
C LEU A 8 -11.52 -4.55 -6.60
N GLU A 9 -12.45 -4.30 -5.68
CA GLU A 9 -12.19 -4.30 -4.23
C GLU A 9 -11.51 -5.59 -3.76
N ARG A 10 -12.03 -6.74 -4.21
CA ARG A 10 -11.47 -8.05 -3.83
C ARG A 10 -10.05 -8.25 -4.35
N GLU A 11 -9.78 -7.83 -5.57
CA GLU A 11 -8.44 -7.93 -6.15
C GLU A 11 -7.49 -6.98 -5.43
N ILE A 12 -7.89 -5.73 -5.14
CA ILE A 12 -7.08 -4.79 -4.35
C ILE A 12 -6.74 -5.38 -2.98
N ILE A 13 -7.74 -5.86 -2.23
CA ILE A 13 -7.52 -6.46 -0.91
C ILE A 13 -6.57 -7.65 -1.01
N ARG A 14 -6.75 -8.50 -2.03
CA ARG A 14 -5.91 -9.69 -2.24
C ARG A 14 -4.46 -9.32 -2.52
N GLU A 15 -4.22 -8.44 -3.48
CA GLU A 15 -2.87 -8.00 -3.85
C GLU A 15 -2.18 -7.29 -2.68
N LEU A 16 -2.91 -6.41 -1.98
CA LEU A 16 -2.40 -5.72 -0.81
C LEU A 16 -2.12 -6.67 0.35
N THR A 17 -2.92 -7.72 0.53
CA THR A 17 -2.66 -8.76 1.55
C THR A 17 -1.38 -9.52 1.21
N GLN A 18 -1.22 -9.96 -0.04
CA GLN A 18 -0.02 -10.66 -0.49
C GLN A 18 1.22 -9.77 -0.39
N LEU A 19 1.10 -8.49 -0.77
CA LEU A 19 2.17 -7.52 -0.62
C LEU A 19 2.48 -7.27 0.85
N CYS A 20 1.47 -7.15 1.72
CA CYS A 20 1.65 -6.97 3.15
C CYS A 20 2.40 -8.14 3.77
N GLU A 21 2.04 -9.38 3.43
CA GLU A 21 2.71 -10.58 3.92
C GLU A 21 4.15 -10.67 3.41
N ALA A 22 4.36 -10.44 2.11
CA ALA A 22 5.68 -10.42 1.51
C ALA A 22 6.55 -9.33 2.14
N ALA A 23 6.01 -8.12 2.31
CA ALA A 23 6.70 -6.98 2.87
C ALA A 23 7.08 -7.21 4.34
N LYS A 24 6.20 -7.83 5.11
CA LYS A 24 6.49 -8.19 6.51
C LYS A 24 7.60 -9.23 6.64
N PHE A 25 7.79 -10.07 5.62
CA PHE A 25 8.86 -11.07 5.60
C PHE A 25 10.17 -10.53 5.01
N ASP A 26 10.08 -9.66 4.00
CA ASP A 26 11.21 -9.11 3.25
C ASP A 26 11.81 -7.87 3.92
N HIS A 27 11.00 -7.08 4.63
CA HIS A 27 11.38 -5.79 5.19
C HIS A 27 11.35 -5.79 6.72
N GLU A 28 12.52 -5.58 7.33
CA GLU A 28 12.63 -5.52 8.79
C GLU A 28 11.93 -4.28 9.34
N GLY A 29 10.96 -4.53 10.23
CA GLY A 29 10.19 -3.51 10.94
C GLY A 29 9.06 -2.88 10.13
N PHE A 30 8.70 -3.43 8.96
CA PHE A 30 7.35 -3.27 8.45
C PHE A 30 6.37 -4.08 9.31
N ILE A 31 5.23 -3.48 9.72
CA ILE A 31 4.25 -4.17 10.57
C ILE A 31 3.01 -4.58 9.76
N TRP A 32 2.39 -3.59 9.10
CA TRP A 32 1.16 -3.76 8.33
C TRP A 32 0.99 -2.60 7.35
N LEU A 33 0.04 -2.74 6.43
CA LEU A 33 -0.39 -1.65 5.55
C LEU A 33 -1.91 -1.55 5.54
N THR A 34 -2.38 -0.35 5.26
CA THR A 34 -3.79 -0.07 4.99
C THR A 34 -3.94 0.60 3.65
N HIS A 35 -5.15 0.50 3.10
CA HIS A 35 -5.53 1.21 1.90
C HIS A 35 -6.87 1.88 2.09
N GLU A 36 -7.00 3.05 1.51
CA GLU A 36 -8.24 3.79 1.43
C GLU A 36 -8.55 4.03 -0.05
N VAL A 37 -9.75 3.68 -0.47
CA VAL A 37 -10.15 3.82 -1.86
C VAL A 37 -11.55 4.42 -1.95
N ASP A 38 -11.66 5.56 -2.64
CA ASP A 38 -12.97 6.10 -3.00
C ASP A 38 -13.33 5.67 -4.42
N TYR A 39 -14.33 4.81 -4.53
CA TYR A 39 -14.84 4.30 -5.81
C TYR A 39 -15.51 5.37 -6.69
N ARG A 40 -15.80 6.57 -6.17
CA ARG A 40 -16.37 7.66 -6.97
C ARG A 40 -15.29 8.41 -7.74
N GLN A 41 -14.06 8.41 -7.25
CA GLN A 41 -12.89 9.05 -7.86
C GLN A 41 -11.73 8.08 -8.13
N PHE A 42 -12.06 6.79 -8.30
CA PHE A 42 -11.10 5.76 -8.66
C PHE A 42 -10.57 5.97 -10.08
N PRO A 43 -9.26 5.77 -10.34
CA PRO A 43 -8.19 5.24 -9.46
C PRO A 43 -7.42 6.30 -8.65
N GLN A 44 -7.65 7.59 -8.91
CA GLN A 44 -6.88 8.71 -8.33
C GLN A 44 -7.07 8.88 -6.82
N SER A 45 -8.14 8.34 -6.25
CA SER A 45 -8.43 8.42 -4.82
C SER A 45 -7.88 7.24 -4.01
N LEU A 46 -7.27 6.25 -4.64
CA LEU A 46 -6.62 5.15 -3.94
C LEU A 46 -5.42 5.70 -3.17
N LYS A 47 -5.36 5.46 -1.88
CA LYS A 47 -4.22 5.79 -1.02
C LYS A 47 -3.77 4.55 -0.30
N VAL A 48 -2.47 4.36 -0.21
CA VAL A 48 -1.86 3.22 0.48
C VAL A 48 -0.98 3.76 1.59
N THR A 49 -1.26 3.38 2.82
CA THR A 49 -0.47 3.79 3.98
C THR A 49 0.26 2.58 4.55
N LEU A 50 1.58 2.60 4.47
CA LEU A 50 2.48 1.58 4.99
C LEU A 50 2.85 1.95 6.43
N VAL A 51 2.67 1.02 7.37
CA VAL A 51 2.93 1.24 8.80
C VAL A 51 4.17 0.46 9.24
N PHE A 52 5.14 1.21 9.74
CA PHE A 52 6.42 0.68 10.22
C PHE A 52 6.54 0.81 11.74
N ASN A 53 7.31 -0.10 12.32
CA ASN A 53 7.65 -0.13 13.73
C ASN A 53 8.53 1.07 14.10
N GLU A 54 8.41 1.61 15.31
CA GLU A 54 9.28 2.71 15.77
C GLU A 54 10.75 2.31 15.92
N GLY A 55 11.03 1.01 16.03
CA GLY A 55 12.38 0.45 16.09
C GLY A 55 13.17 0.57 14.79
N VAL A 56 12.53 0.90 13.66
CA VAL A 56 13.26 1.15 12.42
C VAL A 56 13.86 2.54 12.39
N SER A 57 15.13 2.61 12.03
CA SER A 57 15.79 3.88 11.77
C SER A 57 15.12 4.59 10.59
N LYS A 58 15.14 5.93 10.59
CA LYS A 58 14.56 6.74 9.49
C LYS A 58 15.16 6.39 8.13
N ASP A 59 16.46 6.13 8.07
CA ASP A 59 17.17 5.72 6.86
C ASP A 59 16.67 4.38 6.31
N MET A 60 16.47 3.41 7.22
CA MET A 60 15.95 2.09 6.88
C MET A 60 14.51 2.21 6.38
N LEU A 61 13.65 2.93 7.10
CA LEU A 61 12.27 3.22 6.67
C LEU A 61 12.24 3.82 5.27
N LEU A 62 13.08 4.83 4.98
CA LEU A 62 13.10 5.47 3.66
C LEU A 62 13.58 4.51 2.57
N THR A 63 14.54 3.65 2.87
CA THR A 63 15.04 2.60 1.95
C THR A 63 13.95 1.58 1.63
N GLU A 64 13.34 1.00 2.67
CA GLU A 64 12.28 -0.01 2.51
C GLU A 64 11.05 0.60 1.83
N PHE A 65 10.67 1.82 2.20
CA PHE A 65 9.57 2.55 1.56
C PHE A 65 9.81 2.73 0.07
N GLN A 66 11.00 3.20 -0.32
CA GLN A 66 11.36 3.35 -1.74
C GLN A 66 11.37 2.01 -2.48
N ALA A 67 11.77 0.92 -1.82
CA ALA A 67 11.72 -0.42 -2.38
C ALA A 67 10.28 -0.96 -2.52
N LEU A 68 9.36 -0.53 -1.65
CA LEU A 68 7.95 -0.92 -1.66
C LEU A 68 7.12 -0.17 -2.70
N ILE A 69 7.41 1.10 -2.99
CA ILE A 69 6.70 1.89 -4.03
C ILE A 69 6.52 1.10 -5.34
N PRO A 70 7.58 0.57 -5.99
CA PRO A 70 7.42 -0.16 -7.23
C PRO A 70 6.71 -1.51 -7.05
N LYS A 71 6.82 -2.16 -5.89
CA LYS A 71 6.08 -3.40 -5.59
C LYS A 71 4.57 -3.13 -5.51
N VAL A 72 4.17 -2.04 -4.85
CA VAL A 72 2.78 -1.60 -4.74
C VAL A 72 2.25 -1.20 -6.10
N GLN A 73 3.01 -0.41 -6.86
CA GLN A 73 2.65 -0.01 -8.22
C GLN A 73 2.44 -1.22 -9.13
N SER A 74 3.38 -2.16 -9.18
CA SER A 74 3.28 -3.34 -10.05
C SER A 74 2.16 -4.29 -9.65
N SER A 75 1.84 -4.39 -8.34
CA SER A 75 0.74 -5.23 -7.88
C SER A 75 -0.60 -4.59 -8.24
N LEU A 76 -0.72 -3.25 -8.16
CA LEU A 76 -1.97 -2.54 -8.41
C LEU A 76 -2.21 -2.21 -9.88
N GLU A 77 -1.17 -1.98 -10.68
CA GLU A 77 -1.26 -1.63 -12.12
C GLU A 77 -2.27 -2.48 -12.92
N PRO A 78 -2.31 -3.83 -12.82
CA PRO A 78 -3.30 -4.63 -13.54
C PRO A 78 -4.75 -4.46 -13.05
N ILE A 79 -4.97 -3.90 -11.85
CA ILE A 79 -6.29 -3.67 -11.24
C ILE A 79 -6.82 -2.27 -11.55
N ILE A 80 -5.97 -1.25 -11.40
CA ILE A 80 -6.30 0.15 -11.70
C ILE A 80 -6.17 0.48 -13.20
N GLY A 81 -5.37 -0.29 -13.94
CA GLY A 81 -5.08 -0.06 -15.36
C GLY A 81 -4.01 1.01 -15.63
N GLU A 82 -3.50 1.64 -14.58
CA GLU A 82 -2.47 2.68 -14.62
C GLU A 82 -1.56 2.57 -13.39
N PRO A 83 -0.30 3.04 -13.45
CA PRO A 83 0.60 3.01 -12.30
C PRO A 83 0.18 4.04 -11.23
N LEU A 84 0.02 3.57 -9.99
CA LEU A 84 -0.31 4.43 -8.85
C LEU A 84 0.77 5.50 -8.64
N ALA A 85 0.40 6.78 -8.45
CA ALA A 85 1.40 7.81 -8.21
C ALA A 85 2.07 7.60 -6.84
N ALA A 86 3.39 7.83 -6.74
CA ALA A 86 4.10 7.76 -5.46
C ALA A 86 3.51 8.72 -4.40
N ALA A 87 2.87 9.82 -4.83
CA ALA A 87 2.17 10.75 -3.96
C ALA A 87 0.93 10.15 -3.26
N GLN A 88 0.41 9.02 -3.75
CA GLN A 88 -0.71 8.28 -3.15
C GLN A 88 -0.23 7.21 -2.15
N ILE A 89 1.08 6.98 -2.06
CA ILE A 89 1.67 5.99 -1.16
C ILE A 89 2.38 6.77 -0.05
N GLU A 90 1.95 6.51 1.19
CA GLU A 90 2.46 7.19 2.37
C GLU A 90 3.05 6.15 3.32
N ALA A 91 4.14 6.49 4.01
CA ALA A 91 4.70 5.65 5.05
C ALA A 91 4.63 6.39 6.38
N CYS A 92 4.04 5.74 7.38
CA CYS A 92 3.89 6.28 8.72
C CYS A 92 4.47 5.30 9.76
N ARG A 93 4.89 5.84 10.91
CA ARG A 93 5.29 5.03 12.06
C ARG A 93 4.08 4.75 12.92
N GLU A 94 3.93 3.52 13.42
CA GLU A 94 2.80 3.08 14.25
C GLU A 94 2.48 4.05 15.40
N HIS A 95 3.51 4.61 16.04
CA HIS A 95 3.37 5.54 17.16
C HIS A 95 2.55 6.80 16.82
N THR A 96 2.46 7.20 15.54
CA THR A 96 1.79 8.44 15.13
C THR A 96 0.25 8.35 15.13
N LEU A 97 -0.31 7.19 15.48
CA LEU A 97 -1.76 6.96 15.59
C LEU A 97 -2.28 6.97 17.04
N GLN A 98 -1.45 7.35 18.03
CA GLN A 98 -1.86 7.52 19.43
C GLN A 98 -2.41 8.91 19.77
#